data_AF-A0A1B0CKG3-F1
#
_entry.id   AF-A0A1B0CKG3-F1
#
_cell.length_a   1.000
_cell.length_b   1.000
_cell.length_c   1.000
_cell.angle_alpha   90.00
_cell.angle_beta   90.00
_cell.angle_gamma   90.00
#
_symmetry.space_group_name_H-M   'P 1'
#
loop_
_entity.id
_entity.type
_entity.pdbx_description
1 polymer ?
#
loop_
_entity_poly.entity_id
_entity_poly.type
_entity_poly.pdbx_seq_one_letter_code
_entity_poly.pdbx_strand_id
1 'polypeptide(L)'
;MVVGKHTASVVCKNKRDGKQRASQAILQILHPHIKTWGSLLRLYGNRSIKSFKEKKQEEQEITLLQSKAAINQPNYAILDKLKLEMTKLLERNAAVKPIGTFVPPTDINLPTATGSNLKNLIAEDELTQRMPM
;
A
#
# COMPACT_ATOMS: atom_id res chain seq x y z
N MET A 1 3.27 -11.60 15.66
CA MET A 1 4.63 -11.33 15.15
C MET A 1 5.02 -9.91 15.55
N VAL A 2 6.26 -9.70 15.99
CA VAL A 2 6.76 -8.39 16.44
C VAL A 2 8.00 -8.03 15.65
N VAL A 3 8.08 -6.79 15.15
CA VAL A 3 9.24 -6.23 14.45
C VAL A 3 9.51 -4.82 14.99
N GLY A 4 10.52 -4.70 15.84
CA GLY A 4 10.83 -3.45 16.55
C GLY A 4 9.62 -2.99 17.37
N LYS A 5 9.12 -1.79 17.09
CA LYS A 5 7.94 -1.20 17.73
C LYS A 5 6.58 -1.65 17.15
N HIS A 6 6.58 -2.42 16.06
CA HIS A 6 5.35 -2.79 15.36
C HIS A 6 4.96 -4.24 15.66
N THR A 7 3.71 -4.44 16.05
CA THR A 7 3.16 -5.75 16.40
C THR A 7 1.94 -6.05 15.53
N ALA A 8 1.87 -7.27 15.00
CA ALA A 8 0.72 -7.75 14.24
C ALA A 8 0.29 -9.15 14.69
N SER A 9 -1.03 -9.33 14.85
CA SER A 9 -1.68 -10.62 15.09
C SER A 9 -2.57 -10.95 13.90
N VAL A 10 -2.50 -12.19 13.40
CA VAL A 10 -3.26 -12.65 12.24
C VAL A 10 -3.75 -14.07 12.48
N VAL A 11 -4.99 -14.36 12.08
CA VAL A 11 -5.52 -15.72 12.01
C VAL A 11 -4.95 -16.38 10.76
N CYS A 12 -4.40 -17.59 10.88
CA CYS A 12 -3.78 -18.30 9.77
C CYS A 12 -4.03 -19.81 9.84
N LYS A 13 -4.10 -20.45 8.67
CA LYS A 13 -4.28 -21.91 8.57
C LYS A 13 -2.99 -22.68 8.84
N ASN A 14 -1.82 -22.09 8.54
CA ASN A 14 -0.52 -22.71 8.77
C ASN A 14 0.56 -21.65 9.08
N LYS A 15 1.69 -22.09 9.64
CA LYS A 15 2.77 -21.20 10.09
C LYS A 15 3.38 -20.35 8.97
N ARG A 16 3.54 -20.91 7.76
CA ARG A 16 4.11 -20.20 6.61
C ARG A 16 3.21 -19.05 6.20
N ASP A 17 1.93 -19.33 6.06
CA ASP A 17 0.89 -18.37 5.74
C ASP A 17 0.74 -17.29 6.82
N GLY A 18 0.77 -17.69 8.09
CA GLY A 18 0.75 -16.75 9.22
C GLY A 18 1.94 -15.78 9.21
N LYS A 19 3.14 -16.28 8.90
CA LYS A 19 4.32 -15.41 8.73
C LYS A 19 4.12 -14.41 7.60
N GLN A 20 3.60 -14.84 6.45
CA GLN A 20 3.37 -13.96 5.31
C GLN A 20 2.31 -12.89 5.63
N ARG A 21 1.14 -13.28 6.13
CA ARG A 21 0.08 -12.33 6.50
C ARG A 21 0.52 -11.36 7.59
N ALA A 22 1.26 -11.82 8.58
CA ALA A 22 1.79 -10.94 9.62
C ALA A 22 2.81 -9.95 9.06
N SER A 23 3.72 -10.39 8.18
CA SER A 23 4.65 -9.50 7.47
C SER A 23 3.91 -8.45 6.66
N GLN A 24 2.88 -8.87 5.94
CA GLN A 24 2.00 -8.01 5.15
C GLN A 24 1.30 -6.95 6.02
N ALA A 25 0.75 -7.36 7.17
CA ALA A 25 0.12 -6.44 8.12
C ALA A 25 1.12 -5.42 8.70
N ILE A 26 2.35 -5.84 9.01
CA ILE A 26 3.38 -4.92 9.49
C ILE A 26 3.80 -3.93 8.38
N LEU A 27 3.92 -4.38 7.13
CA LEU A 27 4.20 -3.47 6.00
C LEU A 27 3.11 -2.42 5.81
N GLN A 28 1.85 -2.77 6.06
CA GLN A 28 0.74 -1.83 6.02
C GLN A 28 0.83 -0.77 7.14
N ILE A 29 1.27 -1.16 8.34
CA ILE A 29 1.50 -0.24 9.46
C ILE A 29 2.65 0.72 9.14
N LEU A 30 3.71 0.23 8.48
CA LEU A 30 4.86 1.05 8.09
C LEU A 30 4.52 2.06 6.98
N HIS A 31 3.64 1.69 6.05
CA HIS A 31 3.26 2.52 4.90
C HIS A 31 1.75 2.77 4.85
N PRO A 32 1.18 3.55 5.77
CA PRO A 32 -0.27 3.74 5.88
C PRO A 32 -0.90 4.43 4.65
N HIS A 33 -0.10 5.16 3.88
CA HIS A 33 -0.52 5.83 2.64
C HIS A 33 -0.57 4.88 1.44
N ILE A 34 0.05 3.70 1.52
CA ILE A 34 0.04 2.70 0.45
C ILE A 34 -1.18 1.80 0.65
N LYS A 35 -2.15 1.89 -0.26
CA LYS A 35 -3.42 1.14 -0.19
C LYS A 35 -3.44 -0.13 -1.03
N THR A 36 -2.51 -0.28 -1.97
CA THR A 36 -2.51 -1.39 -2.93
C THR A 36 -1.21 -2.19 -2.87
N TRP A 37 -1.32 -3.51 -3.00
CA TRP A 37 -0.17 -4.40 -3.09
C TRP A 37 0.73 -4.04 -4.26
N GLY A 38 0.16 -3.62 -5.40
CA GLY A 38 0.95 -3.21 -6.57
C GLY A 38 1.92 -2.05 -6.28
N SER A 39 1.52 -1.07 -5.48
CA SER A 39 2.39 0.03 -5.07
C SER A 39 3.49 -0.44 -4.11
N LEU A 40 3.17 -1.35 -3.19
CA LEU A 40 4.17 -1.93 -2.29
C LEU A 40 5.20 -2.79 -3.04
N LEU A 41 4.74 -3.58 -4.02
CA LEU A 41 5.62 -4.35 -4.92
C LEU A 41 6.49 -3.44 -5.79
N ARG A 42 6.03 -2.24 -6.15
CA ARG A 42 6.88 -1.26 -6.85
C ARG A 42 7.92 -0.60 -5.94
N LEU A 43 7.66 -0.55 -4.62
CA LEU A 43 8.58 -0.01 -3.63
C LEU A 43 9.66 -1.03 -3.22
N TYR A 44 9.30 -2.31 -3.13
CA TYR A 44 10.18 -3.37 -2.62
C TYR A 44 10.57 -4.44 -3.65
N GLY A 45 9.93 -4.46 -4.83
CA GLY A 45 10.23 -5.43 -5.89
C GLY A 45 11.47 -5.05 -6.70
N ASN A 46 11.94 -5.97 -7.54
CA ASN A 46 13.22 -5.82 -8.25
C ASN A 46 13.36 -4.55 -9.11
N ARG A 47 12.25 -3.95 -9.56
CA ARG A 47 12.26 -2.68 -10.31
C ARG A 47 12.34 -1.43 -9.42
N SER A 48 12.28 -1.58 -8.10
CA SER A 48 12.37 -0.47 -7.15
C SER A 48 13.80 -0.01 -6.88
N ILE A 49 14.78 -0.88 -7.17
CA ILE A 49 16.19 -0.60 -6.99
C ILE A 49 16.63 0.29 -8.16
N LYS A 50 16.53 1.61 -7.94
CA LYS A 50 17.11 2.60 -8.85
C LYS A 50 18.61 2.33 -8.99
N SER A 51 19.13 2.49 -10.20
CA SER A 51 20.58 2.37 -10.39
C SER A 51 21.29 3.46 -9.57
N PHE A 52 22.46 3.15 -9.01
CA PHE A 52 23.27 4.13 -8.29
C PHE A 52 23.49 5.41 -9.11
N LYS A 53 23.62 5.27 -10.44
CA LYS A 53 23.76 6.38 -11.38
C LYS A 53 22.52 7.30 -11.38
N GLU A 54 21.33 6.73 -11.34
CA GLU A 54 20.06 7.47 -11.32
C GLU A 54 19.90 8.21 -9.99
N LYS A 55 20.19 7.54 -8.87
CA LYS A 55 20.16 8.16 -7.54
C LYS A 55 21.13 9.35 -7.45
N LYS A 56 22.37 9.18 -7.94
CA LYS A 56 23.37 10.25 -7.96
C LYS A 56 22.94 11.43 -8.84
N GLN A 57 22.29 11.16 -9.96
CA GLN A 57 21.77 12.22 -10.85
C GLN A 57 20.67 13.02 -10.17
N GLU A 58 19.73 12.35 -9.48
CA GLU A 58 18.65 13.01 -8.73
C GLU A 58 19.22 13.88 -7.59
N GLU A 59 20.20 13.38 -6.84
CA GLU A 59 20.89 14.14 -5.80
C GLU A 59 21.62 15.37 -6.37
N GLN A 60 22.28 15.25 -7.52
CA GLN A 60 22.93 16.37 -8.20
C GLN A 60 21.93 17.42 -8.67
N GLU A 61 20.77 17.02 -9.20
CA GLU A 61 19.71 17.95 -9.62
C GLU A 61 19.23 18.81 -8.45
N ILE A 62 19.09 18.22 -7.25
CA ILE A 62 18.68 18.96 -6.04
C ILE A 62 19.76 19.99 -5.66
N THR A 63 21.03 19.61 -5.64
CA THR A 63 22.13 20.53 -5.32
C THR A 63 22.19 21.71 -6.31
N LEU A 64 21.94 21.45 -7.60
CA LEU A 64 21.86 22.50 -8.62
C LEU A 64 20.66 23.43 -8.43
N LEU A 65 19.54 22.93 -7.91
CA LEU A 65 18.40 23.78 -7.58
C LEU A 65 18.64 24.58 -6.30
N GLN A 66 19.39 24.04 -5.34
CA GLN A 66 19.82 24.75 -4.13
C GLN A 66 20.73 25.92 -4.45
N SER A 67 21.67 25.79 -5.38
CA SER A 67 22.58 26.87 -5.78
C SER A 67 21.90 28.02 -6.51
N LYS A 68 20.68 27.81 -7.06
CA LYS A 68 19.87 28.86 -7.71
C LYS A 68 19.11 29.75 -6.73
N ALA A 69 19.08 29.40 -5.44
CA ALA A 69 18.41 30.23 -4.44
C ALA A 69 19.19 31.53 -4.22
N ALA A 70 18.48 32.66 -4.23
CA ALA A 70 19.04 33.92 -3.76
C ALA A 70 19.20 33.89 -2.24
N ILE A 71 20.26 34.52 -1.73
CA ILE A 71 20.54 34.62 -0.29
C ILE A 71 19.36 35.32 0.40
N ASN A 72 18.89 34.75 1.52
CA ASN A 72 17.76 35.21 2.32
C ASN A 72 16.39 35.20 1.62
N GLN A 73 16.22 34.42 0.56
CA GLN A 73 14.93 34.19 -0.09
C GLN A 73 14.56 32.71 -0.09
N PRO A 74 13.26 32.35 -0.06
CA PRO A 74 12.82 30.99 -0.25
C PRO A 74 13.29 30.43 -1.60
N ASN A 75 13.63 29.13 -1.65
CA ASN A 75 14.04 28.50 -2.90
C ASN A 75 12.82 28.15 -3.77
N TYR A 76 12.37 29.12 -4.56
CA TYR A 76 11.26 28.95 -5.50
C TYR A 76 11.54 27.87 -6.55
N ALA A 77 12.80 27.67 -6.97
CA ALA A 77 13.15 26.66 -7.96
C ALA A 77 12.89 25.22 -7.46
N ILE A 78 13.17 24.94 -6.18
CA ILE A 78 12.82 23.65 -5.56
C ILE A 78 11.31 23.51 -5.38
N LEU A 79 10.63 24.58 -4.96
CA LEU A 79 9.18 24.57 -4.76
C LEU A 79 8.43 24.30 -6.07
N ASP A 80 8.85 24.92 -7.17
CA ASP A 80 8.25 24.71 -8.49
C ASP A 80 8.50 23.29 -8.99
N LYS A 81 9.72 22.76 -8.82
CA LYS A 81 10.03 21.37 -9.15
C LYS A 81 9.17 20.40 -8.34
N LEU A 82 9.02 20.65 -7.04
CA LEU A 82 8.19 19.85 -6.16
C LEU A 82 6.72 19.87 -6.60
N LYS A 83 6.17 21.05 -6.91
CA LYS A 83 4.80 21.20 -7.40
C LYS A 83 4.58 20.39 -8.66
N LEU A 84 5.52 20.46 -9.61
CA LEU A 84 5.46 19.73 -10.87
C LEU A 84 5.49 18.20 -10.66
N GLU A 85 6.38 17.70 -9.80
CA GLU A 85 6.43 16.26 -9.49
C GLU A 85 5.18 15.77 -8.72
N MET A 86 4.60 16.61 -7.86
CA MET A 86 3.34 16.31 -7.18
C MET A 86 2.17 16.22 -8.16
N THR A 87 2.10 17.11 -9.15
CA THR A 87 1.07 17.04 -10.22
C THR A 87 1.22 15.76 -11.04
N LYS A 88 2.44 15.42 -11.49
CA LYS A 88 2.70 14.15 -12.19
C LYS A 88 2.31 12.92 -11.37
N LEU A 89 2.55 12.97 -10.05
CA LEU A 89 2.17 11.89 -9.14
C LEU A 89 0.66 11.75 -9.04
N LEU A 90 -0.08 12.87 -8.97
CA LEU A 90 -1.54 12.89 -8.97
C LEU A 90 -2.09 12.28 -10.27
N GLU A 91 -1.57 12.68 -11.43
CA GLU A 91 -1.94 12.12 -12.73
C GLU A 91 -1.69 10.61 -12.80
N ARG A 92 -0.52 10.15 -12.35
CA ARG A 92 -0.21 8.71 -12.26
C ARG A 92 -1.19 7.97 -11.36
N ASN A 93 -1.54 8.53 -10.21
CA ASN A 93 -2.50 7.92 -9.30
C ASN A 93 -3.92 7.86 -9.92
N ALA A 94 -4.34 8.89 -10.64
CA ALA A 94 -5.62 8.91 -11.36
C ALA A 94 -5.64 7.91 -12.53
N ALA A 95 -4.51 7.69 -13.20
CA ALA A 95 -4.37 6.73 -14.29
C ALA A 95 -4.41 5.26 -13.82
N VAL A 96 -4.10 4.98 -12.55
CA VAL A 96 -4.26 3.64 -11.97
C VAL A 96 -5.74 3.37 -11.73
N LYS A 97 -6.44 2.93 -12.79
CA LYS A 97 -7.78 2.38 -12.67
C LYS A 97 -7.71 0.93 -12.19
N PRO A 98 -8.58 0.50 -11.25
CA PRO A 98 -8.69 -0.92 -10.95
C PRO A 98 -9.08 -1.66 -12.23
N ILE A 99 -8.31 -2.69 -12.59
CA ILE A 99 -8.77 -3.68 -13.57
C ILE A 99 -10.07 -4.24 -12.99
N GLY A 100 -11.15 -4.15 -13.75
CA GLY A 100 -12.53 -4.29 -13.25
C GLY A 100 -12.76 -5.49 -12.35
N THR A 101 -13.82 -5.43 -11.54
CA THR A 101 -14.29 -6.58 -10.78
C THR A 101 -14.60 -7.72 -11.75
N PHE A 102 -13.96 -8.86 -11.56
CA PHE A 102 -14.29 -10.07 -12.31
C PHE A 102 -15.76 -10.40 -12.05
N VAL A 103 -16.60 -10.26 -13.08
CA VAL A 103 -17.99 -10.70 -13.06
C VAL A 103 -17.97 -12.11 -13.66
N PRO A 104 -18.15 -13.17 -12.85
CA PRO A 104 -18.24 -14.51 -13.40
C PRO A 104 -19.47 -14.63 -14.32
N PRO A 105 -19.41 -15.49 -15.35
CA PRO A 105 -20.59 -15.87 -16.13
C PRO A 105 -21.73 -16.34 -15.23
N THR A 106 -22.97 -16.07 -15.61
CA THR A 106 -24.20 -16.40 -14.85
C THR A 106 -24.33 -17.87 -14.47
N ASP A 107 -23.59 -18.74 -15.16
CA ASP A 107 -23.69 -20.19 -15.05
C ASP A 107 -22.71 -20.78 -14.02
N ILE A 108 -21.85 -19.93 -13.40
CA ILE A 108 -20.82 -20.35 -12.45
C ILE A 108 -21.09 -19.70 -11.08
N ASN A 109 -21.63 -20.48 -10.14
CA ASN A 109 -21.71 -20.09 -8.74
C ASN A 109 -20.32 -20.21 -8.09
N LEU A 110 -19.60 -19.08 -7.98
CA LEU A 110 -18.33 -19.03 -7.28
C LEU A 110 -18.58 -18.88 -5.76
N PRO A 111 -17.90 -19.63 -4.88
CA PRO A 111 -18.05 -19.45 -3.44
C PRO A 111 -17.69 -18.00 -3.07
N THR A 112 -18.64 -17.29 -2.45
CA THR A 112 -18.56 -15.87 -2.07
C THR A 112 -17.60 -15.62 -0.89
N ALA A 113 -16.50 -16.36 -0.80
CA ALA A 113 -15.42 -16.07 0.13
C ALA A 113 -14.58 -14.91 -0.42
N THR A 114 -15.19 -13.73 -0.52
CA THR A 114 -14.54 -12.46 -0.86
C THR A 114 -13.50 -12.13 0.22
N GLY A 115 -12.23 -12.28 -0.14
CA GLY A 115 -11.06 -11.96 0.69
C GLY A 115 -10.84 -10.47 0.95
N SER A 116 -11.86 -9.74 1.38
CA SER A 116 -11.74 -8.30 1.65
C SER A 116 -12.62 -7.75 2.79
N ASN A 117 -13.33 -8.59 3.56
CA ASN A 117 -14.03 -8.11 4.76
C ASN A 117 -13.37 -8.62 6.06
N LEU A 118 -12.51 -7.78 6.65
CA LEU A 118 -11.95 -7.96 8.00
C LEU A 118 -12.70 -7.06 9.01
N LYS A 119 -14.02 -6.97 8.92
CA LYS A 119 -14.86 -6.47 10.00
C LYS A 119 -16.02 -7.44 10.22
N ASN A 120 -16.10 -7.92 11.46
CA ASN A 120 -17.20 -8.65 12.08
C ASN A 120 -17.12 -10.19 11.97
N LEU A 121 -16.36 -10.77 12.90
CA LEU A 121 -16.60 -12.11 13.45
C LEU A 121 -16.60 -12.05 14.99
N ILE A 122 -17.24 -11.02 15.54
CA ILE A 122 -17.60 -10.97 16.96
C ILE A 122 -19.11 -10.68 16.98
N ALA A 123 -19.83 -11.52 17.74
CA ALA A 123 -21.27 -11.62 17.88
C ALA A 123 -21.96 -12.35 16.72
N GLU A 124 -22.16 -13.66 16.90
CA GLU A 124 -23.47 -14.31 16.98
C GLU A 124 -23.23 -15.71 17.56
N ASP A 125 -22.96 -15.74 18.87
CA ASP A 125 -23.04 -16.94 19.70
C ASP A 125 -24.08 -16.59 20.77
N GLU A 126 -25.36 -16.63 20.38
CA GLU A 126 -26.58 -16.60 21.21
C GLU A 126 -27.79 -16.25 20.33
N LEU A 127 -28.36 -17.22 19.59
CA LEU A 127 -29.82 -17.41 19.45
C LEU A 127 -30.14 -18.56 18.47
N THR A 128 -30.13 -19.80 18.96
CA THR A 128 -31.00 -20.85 18.41
C THR A 128 -31.66 -21.60 19.56
N GLN A 129 -32.64 -20.94 20.18
CA GLN A 129 -34.03 -21.42 20.25
C GLN A 129 -34.16 -22.96 20.31
N ARG A 130 -34.32 -23.60 21.48
CA ARG A 130 -35.57 -23.69 22.25
C ARG A 130 -36.81 -23.63 21.36
N MET A 131 -37.28 -24.77 20.86
CA MET A 131 -38.72 -25.01 20.68
C MET A 131 -39.09 -26.50 20.89
N PRO A 132 -40.33 -26.77 21.34
CA PRO A 132 -40.75 -28.02 21.94
C PRO A 132 -41.37 -28.99 20.93
N MET A 133 -41.26 -30.28 21.22
CA MET A 133 -42.30 -31.32 21.28
C MET A 133 -41.59 -32.64 21.63
#